data_AF-A0A5C6ZJB6-F1
#
_entry.id   AF-A0A5C6ZJB6-F1
#
_cell.length_a   1.000
_cell.length_b   1.000
_cell.length_c   1.000
_cell.angle_alpha   90.00
_cell.angle_beta   90.00
_cell.angle_gamma   90.00
#
_symmetry.space_group_name_H-M   'P 1'
#
loop_
_entity.id
_entity.type
_entity.pdbx_description
1 polymer ?
#
loop_
_entity_poly.entity_id
_entity_poly.type
_entity_poly.pdbx_seq_one_letter_code
_entity_poly.pdbx_strand_id
1 'polypeptide(L)'
;MNILYLHGLNSSLSPEKRKALERYGNVEAPTIDYENNPDSISSLFDQFEDANIDLVIGSSMGGFAGYYLSKLFQLPALLFNPALANRSVFQNIPNAPETNANSIHLVLGSKDSVVITEDTLDFLANLLMQPQNYSIQIRPELEHRIPVEIFEEEVSSLFERLPPGHLKPKRLFLDDIRTVNMVYDTTFEPEFDIVRTYDAFVDYIKKNGLPDFISFDNDLGLGTDGKVAPDGLAAAKWLVYESGLDLRNLHYKVHSANPVAAQQIRGLLGNYIRFLNQRNTS
;
A
#
# COMPACT_ATOMS: atom_id res chain seq x y z
N MET A 1 -4.18 2.38 -7.63
CA MET A 1 -3.02 3.25 -7.61
C MET A 1 -1.97 2.73 -8.58
N ASN A 2 -1.29 3.60 -9.32
CA ASN A 2 -0.06 3.31 -10.03
C ASN A 2 1.12 3.93 -9.24
N ILE A 3 2.04 3.08 -8.81
CA ILE A 3 3.17 3.43 -7.95
C ILE A 3 4.43 3.41 -8.80
N LEU A 4 5.13 4.55 -8.87
CA LEU A 4 6.45 4.63 -9.49
C LEU A 4 7.53 4.43 -8.43
N TYR A 5 8.24 3.31 -8.48
CA TYR A 5 9.35 2.99 -7.60
C TYR A 5 10.70 3.27 -8.28
N LEU A 6 11.54 4.06 -7.62
CA LEU A 6 12.86 4.49 -8.09
C LEU A 6 13.96 3.87 -7.21
N HIS A 7 14.78 3.00 -7.79
CA HIS A 7 15.82 2.29 -7.06
C HIS A 7 17.04 3.18 -6.76
N GLY A 8 17.86 2.79 -5.78
CA GLY A 8 19.16 3.41 -5.52
C GLY A 8 20.21 3.06 -6.58
N LEU A 9 21.40 3.67 -6.48
CA LEU A 9 22.52 3.39 -7.39
C LEU A 9 22.87 1.90 -7.40
N ASN A 10 23.06 1.32 -8.60
CA ASN A 10 23.46 -0.09 -8.78
C ASN A 10 22.56 -1.09 -8.02
N SER A 11 21.26 -0.79 -7.94
CA SER A 11 20.26 -1.59 -7.25
C SER A 11 19.01 -1.79 -8.11
N SER A 12 18.06 -2.56 -7.62
CA SER A 12 16.75 -2.76 -8.23
C SER A 12 15.70 -3.00 -7.15
N LEU A 13 14.41 -2.88 -7.51
CA LEU A 13 13.33 -3.29 -6.62
C LEU A 13 13.39 -4.80 -6.38
N SER A 14 13.51 -5.24 -5.12
CA SER A 14 13.52 -6.67 -4.80
C SER A 14 12.11 -7.29 -4.97
N PRO A 15 12.00 -8.61 -5.23
CA PRO A 15 10.71 -9.28 -5.35
C PRO A 15 9.81 -9.12 -4.11
N GLU A 16 10.39 -9.13 -2.91
CA GLU A 16 9.67 -8.99 -1.64
C GLU A 16 9.08 -7.59 -1.50
N LYS A 17 9.88 -6.55 -1.78
CA LYS A 17 9.42 -5.15 -1.75
C LYS A 17 8.41 -4.86 -2.86
N ARG A 18 8.59 -5.43 -4.05
CA ARG A 18 7.59 -5.37 -5.12
C ARG A 18 6.26 -5.95 -4.65
N LYS A 19 6.28 -7.15 -4.08
CA LYS A 19 5.09 -7.81 -3.53
C LYS A 19 4.44 -7.01 -2.40
N ALA A 20 5.20 -6.22 -1.63
CA ALA A 20 4.65 -5.31 -0.64
C ALA A 20 3.87 -4.15 -1.28
N LEU A 21 4.46 -3.52 -2.29
CA LEU A 21 3.83 -2.41 -3.03
C LEU A 21 2.61 -2.86 -3.86
N GLU A 22 2.67 -4.04 -4.45
CA GLU A 22 1.59 -4.62 -5.26
C GLU A 22 0.30 -4.86 -4.45
N ARG A 23 0.37 -4.87 -3.12
CA ARG A 23 -0.82 -4.89 -2.23
C ARG A 23 -1.64 -3.60 -2.30
N TYR A 24 -1.08 -2.52 -2.87
CA TYR A 24 -1.67 -1.19 -2.90
C TYR A 24 -1.93 -0.67 -4.31
N GLY A 25 -1.36 -1.30 -5.34
CA GLY A 25 -1.53 -0.86 -6.71
C GLY A 25 -0.59 -1.52 -7.72
N ASN A 26 -0.66 -1.07 -8.96
CA ASN A 26 0.30 -1.44 -10.00
C ASN A 26 1.65 -0.80 -9.69
N VAL A 27 2.75 -1.50 -9.97
CA VAL A 27 4.10 -1.04 -9.63
C VAL A 27 4.98 -0.95 -10.88
N GLU A 28 5.27 0.28 -11.27
CA GLU A 28 6.28 0.63 -12.26
C GLU A 28 7.63 0.79 -11.56
N ALA A 29 8.65 0.07 -12.00
CA ALA A 29 9.99 0.17 -11.44
C ALA A 29 11.03 0.12 -12.57
N PRO A 30 11.28 1.26 -13.26
CA PRO A 30 12.20 1.31 -14.37
C PRO A 30 13.64 1.01 -13.92
N THR A 31 14.47 0.53 -14.85
CA THR A 31 15.92 0.50 -14.68
C THR A 31 16.48 1.88 -14.96
N ILE A 32 17.30 2.40 -14.06
CA ILE A 32 17.79 3.78 -14.10
C ILE A 32 19.31 3.77 -14.03
N ASP A 33 19.97 4.31 -15.06
CA ASP A 33 21.42 4.45 -15.12
C ASP A 33 21.85 5.84 -14.66
N TYR A 34 21.91 6.03 -13.34
CA TYR A 34 22.37 7.30 -12.75
C TYR A 34 23.85 7.60 -12.98
N GLU A 35 24.67 6.61 -13.35
CA GLU A 35 26.12 6.81 -13.55
C GLU A 35 26.39 7.46 -14.89
N ASN A 36 25.69 7.02 -15.94
CA ASN A 36 25.95 7.46 -17.31
C ASN A 36 24.90 8.42 -17.87
N ASN A 37 23.74 8.57 -17.20
CA ASN A 37 22.72 9.54 -17.60
C ASN A 37 22.59 10.67 -16.56
N PRO A 38 23.22 11.84 -16.76
CA PRO A 38 23.10 12.99 -15.85
C PRO A 38 21.68 13.61 -15.86
N ASP A 39 20.87 13.33 -16.87
CA ASP A 39 19.51 13.86 -17.04
C ASP A 39 18.44 12.82 -16.68
N SER A 40 18.77 11.83 -15.84
CA SER A 40 17.85 10.73 -15.51
C SER A 40 16.50 11.21 -14.98
N ILE A 41 16.47 12.31 -14.21
CA ILE A 41 15.22 12.87 -13.67
C ILE A 41 14.33 13.40 -14.80
N SER A 42 14.88 14.16 -15.74
CA SER A 42 14.14 14.68 -16.89
C SER A 42 13.68 13.53 -17.80
N SER A 43 14.56 12.55 -18.07
CA SER A 43 14.19 11.37 -18.87
C SER A 43 13.05 10.56 -18.23
N LEU A 44 13.05 10.41 -16.90
CA LEU A 44 11.96 9.75 -16.17
C LEU A 44 10.68 10.58 -16.19
N PHE A 45 10.77 11.91 -16.11
CA PHE A 45 9.60 12.78 -16.22
C PHE A 45 8.93 12.60 -17.59
N ASP A 46 9.70 12.68 -18.68
CA ASP A 46 9.20 12.50 -20.04
C ASP A 46 8.63 11.08 -20.27
N GLN A 47 9.27 10.06 -19.69
CA GLN A 47 8.83 8.67 -19.82
C GLN A 47 7.47 8.41 -19.16
N PHE A 48 7.19 9.07 -18.02
CA PHE A 48 6.02 8.78 -17.18
C PHE A 48 4.97 9.89 -17.17
N GLU A 49 5.11 10.93 -18.01
CA GLU A 49 4.16 12.05 -18.12
C GLU A 49 2.71 11.57 -18.36
N ASP A 50 2.54 10.57 -19.23
CA ASP A 50 1.23 9.99 -19.58
C ASP A 50 0.86 8.71 -18.79
N ALA A 51 1.70 8.27 -17.84
CA ALA A 51 1.57 6.95 -17.21
C ALA A 51 0.55 6.90 -16.05
N ASN A 52 -0.19 7.99 -15.79
CA ASN A 52 -1.14 8.11 -14.67
C ASN A 52 -0.54 7.66 -13.33
N ILE A 53 0.65 8.17 -12.99
CA ILE A 53 1.29 7.87 -11.70
C ILE A 53 0.54 8.59 -10.58
N ASP A 54 0.32 7.89 -9.48
CA ASP A 54 -0.39 8.42 -8.31
C ASP A 54 0.54 8.63 -7.11
N LEU A 55 1.67 7.91 -7.05
CA LEU A 55 2.60 7.91 -5.92
C LEU A 55 4.03 7.63 -6.39
N VAL A 56 4.98 8.42 -5.88
CA VAL A 56 6.41 8.19 -6.11
C VAL A 56 7.05 7.60 -4.85
N ILE A 57 7.79 6.49 -4.99
CA ILE A 57 8.57 5.89 -3.91
C ILE A 57 10.02 5.79 -4.35
N GLY A 58 10.96 6.18 -3.50
CA GLY A 58 12.38 6.17 -3.86
C GLY A 58 13.29 5.84 -2.69
N SER A 59 14.49 5.32 -2.99
CA SER A 59 15.55 5.12 -1.98
C SER A 59 16.90 5.64 -2.44
N SER A 60 17.69 6.26 -1.55
CA SER A 60 19.06 6.74 -1.89
C SER A 60 19.04 7.66 -3.13
N MET A 61 19.75 7.32 -4.21
CA MET A 61 19.68 8.03 -5.50
C MET A 61 18.27 8.09 -6.10
N GLY A 62 17.50 7.00 -5.98
CA GLY A 62 16.09 7.00 -6.36
C GLY A 62 15.23 7.87 -5.46
N GLY A 63 15.64 8.08 -4.20
CA GLY A 63 15.03 9.04 -3.29
C GLY A 63 15.29 10.49 -3.71
N PHE A 64 16.51 10.78 -4.16
CA PHE A 64 16.85 12.07 -4.78
C PHE A 64 16.03 12.32 -6.05
N ALA A 65 16.00 11.36 -6.98
CA ALA A 65 15.19 11.48 -8.19
C ALA A 65 13.68 11.62 -7.86
N GLY A 66 13.19 10.82 -6.91
CA GLY A 66 11.80 10.84 -6.47
C GLY A 66 11.38 12.16 -5.83
N TYR A 67 12.28 12.81 -5.09
CA TYR A 67 12.05 14.15 -4.55
C TYR A 67 11.68 15.16 -5.66
N TYR A 68 12.49 15.23 -6.72
CA TYR A 68 12.24 16.15 -7.83
C TYR A 68 11.07 15.71 -8.72
N LEU A 69 10.94 14.41 -9.02
CA LEU A 69 9.81 13.90 -9.82
C LEU A 69 8.47 14.14 -9.12
N SER A 70 8.40 13.95 -7.80
CA SER A 70 7.18 14.24 -7.05
C SER A 70 6.76 15.70 -7.17
N LYS A 71 7.72 16.64 -7.19
CA LYS A 71 7.46 18.07 -7.40
C LYS A 71 7.04 18.38 -8.82
N LEU A 72 7.65 17.74 -9.82
CA LEU A 72 7.28 17.92 -11.22
C LEU A 72 5.86 17.42 -11.49
N PHE A 73 5.51 16.23 -10.99
CA PHE A 73 4.17 15.66 -11.16
C PHE A 73 3.13 16.18 -10.16
N GLN A 74 3.55 16.93 -9.13
CA GLN A 74 2.71 17.34 -8.00
C GLN A 74 2.04 16.13 -7.31
N LEU A 75 2.80 15.06 -7.04
CA LEU A 75 2.32 13.81 -6.44
C LEU A 75 2.87 13.61 -5.03
N PRO A 76 2.17 12.88 -4.14
CA PRO A 76 2.74 12.45 -2.88
C PRO A 76 3.99 11.58 -3.11
N ALA A 77 4.90 11.57 -2.13
CA ALA A 77 6.09 10.75 -2.19
C ALA A 77 6.46 10.09 -0.86
N LEU A 78 7.12 8.93 -0.93
CA LEU A 78 7.79 8.25 0.18
C LEU A 78 9.24 7.96 -0.18
N LEU A 79 10.17 8.60 0.54
CA LEU A 79 11.58 8.61 0.21
C LEU A 79 12.40 8.08 1.38
N PHE A 80 13.12 6.99 1.16
CA PHE A 80 14.00 6.37 2.15
C PHE A 80 15.44 6.82 1.95
N ASN A 81 16.03 7.39 3.00
CA ASN A 81 17.39 7.93 3.03
C ASN A 81 17.77 8.63 1.70
N PRO A 82 17.01 9.65 1.26
CA PRO A 82 17.22 10.24 -0.06
C PRO A 82 18.53 11.02 -0.10
N ALA A 83 19.31 10.83 -1.16
CA ALA A 83 20.62 11.46 -1.36
C ALA A 83 20.51 12.96 -1.75
N LEU A 84 19.83 13.76 -0.91
CA LEU A 84 19.51 15.17 -1.19
C LEU A 84 20.71 16.10 -0.99
N ALA A 85 21.37 15.96 0.16
CA ALA A 85 22.51 16.80 0.53
C ALA A 85 23.78 16.41 -0.25
N ASN A 86 24.09 15.11 -0.25
CA ASN A 86 25.28 14.55 -0.85
C ASN A 86 24.92 13.33 -1.71
N ARG A 87 25.56 13.21 -2.88
CA ARG A 87 25.34 12.11 -3.84
C ARG A 87 26.65 11.65 -4.46
N SER A 88 26.74 10.36 -4.74
CA SER A 88 27.95 9.73 -5.31
C SER A 88 28.09 9.96 -6.82
N VAL A 89 26.99 10.31 -7.50
CA VAL A 89 26.97 10.58 -8.95
C VAL A 89 26.31 11.92 -9.22
N PHE A 90 26.83 12.63 -10.22
CA PHE A 90 26.27 13.90 -10.64
C PHE A 90 24.95 13.68 -11.39
N GLN A 91 24.00 14.57 -11.14
CA GLN A 91 22.71 14.62 -11.81
C GLN A 91 22.33 16.09 -11.99
N ASN A 92 21.85 16.44 -13.18
CA ASN A 92 21.23 17.72 -13.45
C ASN A 92 19.91 17.80 -12.69
N ILE A 93 19.72 18.90 -11.98
CA ILE A 93 18.46 19.18 -11.29
C ILE A 93 17.55 19.87 -12.31
N PRO A 94 16.40 19.28 -12.66
CA PRO A 94 15.48 19.91 -13.60
C PRO A 94 14.85 21.16 -12.98
N ASN A 95 14.25 22.00 -13.82
CA ASN A 95 13.46 23.15 -13.37
C ASN A 95 12.14 22.68 -12.74
N ALA A 96 12.21 22.17 -11.51
CA ALA A 96 11.06 21.71 -10.75
C ALA A 96 10.41 22.87 -9.96
N PRO A 97 9.09 22.82 -9.72
CA PRO A 97 8.43 23.74 -8.80
C PRO A 97 9.13 23.78 -7.44
N GLU A 98 9.15 24.94 -6.78
CA GLU A 98 9.72 25.07 -5.44
C GLU A 98 8.99 24.18 -4.43
N THR A 99 7.67 24.05 -4.57
CA THR A 99 6.80 23.26 -3.69
C THR A 99 6.00 22.20 -4.44
N ASN A 100 5.51 21.24 -3.68
CA ASN A 100 4.59 20.19 -4.05
C ASN A 100 3.29 20.38 -3.26
N ALA A 101 2.16 20.39 -3.97
CA ALA A 101 0.83 20.46 -3.36
C ALA A 101 0.52 19.26 -2.44
N ASN A 102 1.24 18.15 -2.60
CA ASN A 102 1.13 16.95 -1.80
C ASN A 102 2.27 16.79 -0.79
N SER A 103 2.04 15.93 0.20
CA SER A 103 3.01 15.62 1.24
C SER A 103 4.18 14.79 0.72
N ILE A 104 5.40 15.20 1.07
CA ILE A 104 6.62 14.43 0.84
C ILE A 104 7.01 13.77 2.17
N HIS A 105 7.00 12.44 2.21
CA HIS A 105 7.34 11.64 3.37
C HIS A 105 8.78 11.15 3.26
N LEU A 106 9.56 11.40 4.31
CA LEU A 106 10.99 11.15 4.39
C LEU A 106 11.23 10.18 5.54
N VAL A 107 11.81 9.02 5.23
CA VAL A 107 12.24 8.03 6.23
C VAL A 107 13.76 8.08 6.28
N LEU A 108 14.31 8.52 7.40
CA LEU A 108 15.74 8.74 7.60
C LEU A 108 16.30 7.77 8.64
N GLY A 109 17.38 7.08 8.32
CA GLY A 109 18.03 6.12 9.20
C GLY A 109 19.17 6.72 10.01
N SER A 110 19.08 6.68 11.34
CA SER A 110 20.13 7.22 12.22
C SER A 110 21.45 6.46 12.14
N LYS A 111 21.48 5.28 11.53
CA LYS A 111 22.70 4.48 11.30
C LYS A 111 23.13 4.45 9.83
N ASP A 112 22.49 5.25 8.98
CA ASP A 112 22.92 5.38 7.59
C ASP A 112 24.28 6.10 7.54
N SER A 113 25.30 5.40 7.04
CA SER A 113 26.66 5.90 6.88
C SER A 113 26.99 6.32 5.45
N VAL A 114 26.05 6.17 4.52
CA VAL A 114 26.17 6.52 3.10
C VAL A 114 25.42 7.82 2.82
N VAL A 115 24.18 7.93 3.27
CA VAL A 115 23.39 9.16 3.25
C VAL A 115 23.20 9.61 4.69
N ILE A 116 24.03 10.56 5.11
CA ILE A 116 24.06 11.04 6.49
C ILE A 116 22.76 11.80 6.80
N THR A 117 22.09 11.40 7.89
CA THR A 117 20.78 11.95 8.26
C THR A 117 20.87 13.44 8.59
N GLU A 118 21.91 13.84 9.32
CA GLU A 118 22.16 15.22 9.72
C GLU A 118 22.30 16.14 8.50
N ASP A 119 23.10 15.74 7.50
CA ASP A 119 23.26 16.50 6.26
C ASP A 119 21.93 16.67 5.53
N THR A 120 21.10 15.62 5.52
CA THR A 120 19.76 15.67 4.90
C THR A 120 18.82 16.61 5.65
N LEU A 121 18.87 16.61 6.99
CA LEU A 121 18.10 17.55 7.81
C LEU A 121 18.57 18.99 7.61
N ASP A 122 19.87 19.23 7.51
CA ASP A 122 20.43 20.56 7.20
C ASP A 122 19.99 21.05 5.81
N PHE A 123 20.00 20.16 4.82
CA PHE A 123 19.45 20.46 3.50
C PHE A 123 17.97 20.89 3.59
N LEU A 124 17.15 20.13 4.31
CA LEU A 124 15.72 20.42 4.49
C LEU A 124 15.48 21.70 5.30
N ALA A 125 16.33 22.00 6.29
CA ALA A 125 16.24 23.19 7.13
C ALA A 125 16.28 24.48 6.30
N ASN A 126 17.11 24.50 5.25
CA ASN A 126 17.21 25.64 4.32
C ASN A 126 15.93 25.84 3.48
N LEU A 127 15.04 24.85 3.43
CA LEU A 127 13.79 24.88 2.67
C LEU A 127 12.55 25.16 3.55
N LEU A 128 12.71 25.27 4.87
CA LEU A 128 11.58 25.43 5.81
C LEU A 128 10.79 26.73 5.64
N MET A 129 11.34 27.74 4.94
CA MET A 129 10.58 28.95 4.62
C MET A 129 9.57 28.75 3.48
N GLN A 130 9.64 27.62 2.77
CA GLN A 130 8.70 27.29 1.70
C GLN A 130 7.45 26.59 2.26
N PRO A 131 6.25 26.82 1.70
CA PRO A 131 5.02 26.15 2.15
C PRO A 131 4.95 24.71 1.60
N GLN A 132 5.90 23.87 1.99
CA GLN A 132 5.94 22.45 1.66
C GLN A 132 5.54 21.60 2.87
N ASN A 133 4.60 20.68 2.68
CA ASN A 133 4.28 19.71 3.72
C ASN A 133 5.29 18.55 3.68
N TYR A 134 6.15 18.48 4.69
CA TYR A 134 7.07 17.36 4.90
C TYR A 134 6.61 16.53 6.10
N SER A 135 6.61 15.21 5.94
CA SER A 135 6.56 14.27 7.06
C SER A 135 7.94 13.63 7.19
N ILE A 136 8.60 13.82 8.33
CA ILE A 136 9.96 13.30 8.55
C ILE A 136 9.89 12.27 9.68
N GLN A 137 10.24 11.02 9.35
CA GLN A 137 10.34 9.90 10.27
C GLN A 137 11.80 9.52 10.42
N ILE A 138 12.34 9.62 11.63
CA ILE A 138 13.71 9.18 11.94
C ILE A 138 13.63 7.79 12.60
N ARG A 139 14.31 6.81 12.02
CA ARG A 139 14.37 5.42 12.48
C ARG A 139 15.75 5.14 13.09
N PRO A 140 15.85 5.02 14.44
CA PRO A 140 17.14 4.84 15.13
C PRO A 140 17.93 3.60 14.71
N GLU A 141 17.23 2.57 14.23
CA GLU A 141 17.78 1.28 13.84
C GLU A 141 18.11 1.17 12.35
N LEU A 142 17.59 2.08 11.51
CA LEU A 142 17.71 1.97 10.07
C LEU A 142 19.11 2.39 9.59
N GLU A 143 19.74 1.49 8.85
CA GLU A 143 20.99 1.72 8.12
C GLU A 143 20.70 2.13 6.66
N HIS A 144 21.72 2.17 5.80
CA HIS A 144 21.52 2.50 4.38
C HIS A 144 20.63 1.48 3.64
N ARG A 145 20.83 0.19 3.95
CA ARG A 145 20.01 -0.87 3.37
C ARG A 145 18.72 -0.98 4.17
N ILE A 146 17.60 -0.79 3.48
CA ILE A 146 16.27 -0.84 4.09
C ILE A 146 15.82 -2.31 4.19
N PRO A 147 15.64 -2.88 5.40
CA PRO A 147 15.04 -4.20 5.59
C PRO A 147 13.62 -4.25 5.02
N VAL A 148 13.15 -5.44 4.63
CA VAL A 148 11.80 -5.58 4.04
C VAL A 148 10.74 -5.22 5.06
N GLU A 149 10.93 -5.58 6.32
CA GLU A 149 10.00 -5.32 7.42
C GLU A 149 9.79 -3.82 7.62
N ILE A 150 10.89 -3.05 7.72
CA ILE A 150 10.84 -1.58 7.84
C ILE A 150 10.19 -0.95 6.60
N PHE A 151 10.51 -1.48 5.41
CA PHE A 151 9.90 -1.00 4.17
C PHE A 151 8.37 -1.20 4.18
N GLU A 152 7.89 -2.39 4.58
CA GLU A 152 6.47 -2.69 4.67
C GLU A 152 5.74 -1.80 5.69
N GLU A 153 6.35 -1.58 6.86
CA GLU A 153 5.80 -0.71 7.91
C GLU A 153 5.60 0.73 7.41
N GLU A 154 6.62 1.32 6.80
CA GLU A 154 6.58 2.71 6.34
C GLU A 154 5.64 2.89 5.14
N VAL A 155 5.59 1.90 4.24
CA VAL A 155 4.60 1.86 3.16
C VAL A 155 3.19 1.81 3.75
N SER A 156 2.92 0.90 4.69
CA SER A 156 1.60 0.81 5.33
C SER A 156 1.22 2.12 6.02
N SER A 157 2.15 2.71 6.77
CA SER A 157 1.92 3.97 7.49
C SER A 157 1.65 5.15 6.55
N LEU A 158 2.34 5.23 5.41
CA LEU A 158 2.01 6.20 4.36
C LEU A 158 0.57 6.04 3.89
N PHE A 159 0.19 4.81 3.52
CA PHE A 159 -1.11 4.53 2.96
C PHE A 159 -2.26 4.80 3.94
N GLU A 160 -2.06 4.58 5.24
CA GLU A 160 -3.00 4.96 6.30
C GLU A 160 -3.19 6.49 6.43
N ARG A 161 -2.18 7.28 6.03
CA ARG A 161 -2.20 8.76 6.10
C ARG A 161 -2.69 9.41 4.81
N LEU A 162 -2.66 8.70 3.68
CA LEU A 162 -3.18 9.23 2.42
C LEU A 162 -4.69 9.47 2.55
N PRO A 163 -5.21 10.59 2.03
CA PRO A 163 -6.63 10.91 2.13
C PRO A 163 -7.50 9.81 1.49
N PRO A 164 -8.70 9.54 2.05
CA PRO A 164 -9.63 8.55 1.52
C PRO A 164 -9.90 8.81 0.03
N GLY A 165 -9.61 7.82 -0.82
CA GLY A 165 -9.73 7.92 -2.28
C GLY A 165 -8.49 7.51 -3.08
N HIS A 166 -7.32 7.37 -2.42
CA HIS A 166 -6.07 6.96 -3.08
C HIS A 166 -5.76 5.46 -2.92
N LEU A 167 -6.20 4.85 -1.83
CA LEU A 167 -6.21 3.40 -1.68
C LEU A 167 -7.36 2.81 -2.47
N LYS A 168 -7.10 1.85 -3.37
CA LYS A 168 -8.17 0.97 -3.86
C LYS A 168 -8.81 0.33 -2.62
N PRO A 169 -10.11 0.49 -2.37
CA PRO A 169 -10.75 -0.20 -1.26
C PRO A 169 -10.54 -1.69 -1.45
N LYS A 170 -9.90 -2.34 -0.48
CA LYS A 170 -9.61 -3.78 -0.58
C LYS A 170 -10.93 -4.51 -0.37
N ARG A 171 -11.61 -4.92 -1.45
CA ARG A 171 -12.83 -5.73 -1.35
C ARG A 171 -12.48 -7.19 -1.54
N LEU A 172 -13.05 -8.07 -0.73
CA LEU A 172 -12.82 -9.51 -0.82
C LEU A 172 -14.11 -10.22 -1.25
N PHE A 173 -14.02 -11.09 -2.24
CA PHE A 173 -15.12 -11.89 -2.76
C PHE A 173 -14.88 -13.36 -2.41
N LEU A 174 -15.65 -13.90 -1.46
CA LEU A 174 -15.60 -15.30 -1.05
C LEU A 174 -16.72 -16.09 -1.73
N ASP A 175 -16.35 -16.93 -2.69
CA ASP A 175 -17.27 -17.78 -3.46
C ASP A 175 -16.50 -18.85 -4.23
N ASP A 176 -16.97 -20.09 -4.24
CA ASP A 176 -16.30 -21.20 -4.94
C ASP A 176 -16.49 -21.16 -6.46
N ILE A 177 -17.65 -20.70 -6.94
CA ILE A 177 -18.08 -20.82 -8.34
C ILE A 177 -18.25 -19.45 -9.00
N ARG A 178 -18.99 -18.53 -8.38
CA ARG A 178 -19.40 -17.27 -9.00
C ARG A 178 -18.22 -16.32 -9.15
N THR A 179 -18.26 -15.51 -10.20
CA THR A 179 -17.36 -14.36 -10.39
C THR A 179 -18.05 -13.08 -9.94
N VAL A 180 -17.27 -12.02 -9.76
CA VAL A 180 -17.76 -10.73 -9.26
C VAL A 180 -18.86 -10.15 -10.17
N ASN A 181 -18.69 -10.21 -11.50
CA ASN A 181 -19.70 -9.76 -12.46
C ASN A 181 -21.03 -10.56 -12.44
N MET A 182 -21.08 -11.73 -11.80
CA MET A 182 -22.34 -12.47 -11.62
C MET A 182 -23.18 -11.91 -10.47
N VAL A 183 -22.56 -11.12 -9.58
CA VAL A 183 -23.19 -10.60 -8.35
C VAL A 183 -23.21 -9.06 -8.32
N TYR A 184 -22.30 -8.43 -9.05
CA TYR A 184 -22.08 -6.99 -9.13
C TYR A 184 -21.95 -6.55 -10.58
N ASP A 185 -22.01 -5.23 -10.82
CA ASP A 185 -21.66 -4.69 -12.13
C ASP A 185 -20.20 -5.00 -12.47
N THR A 186 -19.92 -5.28 -13.73
CA THR A 186 -18.57 -5.51 -14.28
C THR A 186 -17.57 -4.41 -13.93
N THR A 187 -18.00 -3.16 -13.73
CA THR A 187 -17.10 -2.07 -13.32
C THR A 187 -16.46 -2.30 -11.95
N PHE A 188 -17.04 -3.15 -11.10
CA PHE A 188 -16.50 -3.47 -9.77
C PHE A 188 -15.47 -4.61 -9.79
N GLU A 189 -15.33 -5.38 -10.88
CA GLU A 189 -14.36 -6.48 -10.94
C GLU A 189 -12.94 -6.09 -10.51
N PRO A 190 -12.37 -4.94 -10.94
CA PRO A 190 -11.02 -4.53 -10.53
C PRO A 190 -10.88 -4.12 -9.07
N GLU A 191 -11.98 -4.03 -8.32
CA GLU A 191 -12.00 -3.67 -6.89
C GLU A 191 -11.99 -4.90 -5.96
N PHE A 192 -12.21 -6.11 -6.50
CA PHE A 192 -12.34 -7.33 -5.70
C PHE A 192 -11.16 -8.27 -5.91
N ASP A 193 -10.53 -8.68 -4.80
CA ASP A 193 -9.76 -9.90 -4.74
C ASP A 193 -10.69 -11.08 -4.50
N ILE A 194 -10.42 -12.21 -5.17
CA ILE A 194 -11.29 -13.39 -5.13
C ILE A 194 -10.60 -14.53 -4.38
N VAL A 195 -11.32 -15.08 -3.40
CA VAL A 195 -10.92 -16.29 -2.65
C VAL A 195 -12.00 -17.35 -2.79
N ARG A 196 -11.58 -18.59 -3.02
CA ARG A 196 -12.48 -19.69 -3.39
C ARG A 196 -12.79 -20.65 -2.25
N THR A 197 -12.02 -20.57 -1.16
CA THR A 197 -12.11 -21.50 -0.04
C THR A 197 -11.98 -20.75 1.28
N TYR A 198 -12.44 -21.38 2.36
CA TYR A 198 -12.26 -20.88 3.71
C TYR A 198 -10.78 -20.65 4.06
N ASP A 199 -9.90 -21.58 3.71
CA ASP A 199 -8.47 -21.45 4.00
C ASP A 199 -7.86 -20.26 3.26
N ALA A 200 -8.18 -20.09 1.96
CA ALA A 200 -7.74 -18.94 1.18
C ALA A 200 -8.26 -17.61 1.74
N PHE A 201 -9.48 -17.60 2.28
CA PHE A 201 -10.05 -16.43 2.96
C PHE A 201 -9.26 -16.08 4.23
N VAL A 202 -8.99 -17.06 5.08
CA VAL A 202 -8.20 -16.87 6.31
C VAL A 202 -6.78 -16.41 5.98
N ASP A 203 -6.12 -17.06 5.03
CA ASP A 203 -4.76 -16.73 4.61
C ASP A 203 -4.68 -15.34 3.99
N TYR A 204 -5.68 -14.97 3.17
CA TYR A 204 -5.77 -13.62 2.62
C TYR A 204 -5.84 -12.57 3.73
N ILE A 205 -6.72 -12.75 4.72
CA ILE A 205 -6.91 -11.77 5.79
C ILE A 205 -5.68 -11.71 6.71
N LYS A 206 -5.07 -12.86 7.04
CA LYS A 206 -3.81 -12.90 7.80
C LYS A 206 -2.68 -12.16 7.10
N LYS A 207 -2.63 -12.22 5.76
CA LYS A 207 -1.59 -11.59 4.95
C LYS A 207 -1.85 -10.11 4.69
N ASN A 208 -3.10 -9.73 4.44
CA ASN A 208 -3.46 -8.41 3.90
C ASN A 208 -4.17 -7.49 4.91
N GLY A 209 -4.53 -8.00 6.09
CA GLY A 209 -5.38 -7.31 7.05
C GLY A 209 -6.87 -7.41 6.71
N LEU A 210 -7.70 -6.74 7.50
CA LEU A 210 -9.14 -6.69 7.29
C LEU A 210 -9.46 -5.84 6.04
N PRO A 211 -10.16 -6.39 5.02
CA PRO A 211 -10.67 -5.60 3.90
C PRO A 211 -11.77 -4.61 4.33
N ASP A 212 -11.97 -3.54 3.55
CA ASP A 212 -13.04 -2.56 3.79
C ASP A 212 -14.42 -3.17 3.54
N PHE A 213 -14.49 -4.13 2.61
CA PHE A 213 -15.71 -4.79 2.20
C PHE A 213 -15.51 -6.29 1.96
N ILE A 214 -16.45 -7.13 2.41
CA ILE A 214 -16.46 -8.56 2.08
C ILE A 214 -17.81 -8.98 1.47
N SER A 215 -17.77 -9.70 0.35
CA SER A 215 -18.92 -10.40 -0.23
C SER A 215 -18.86 -11.89 0.11
N PHE A 216 -19.87 -12.40 0.80
CA PHE A 216 -19.93 -13.79 1.26
C PHE A 216 -20.92 -14.63 0.46
N ASP A 217 -20.44 -15.70 -0.14
CA ASP A 217 -21.23 -16.91 -0.30
C ASP A 217 -21.08 -17.81 0.91
N ASN A 218 -22.13 -18.57 1.21
CA ASN A 218 -22.05 -19.64 2.18
C ASN A 218 -21.50 -20.92 1.55
N ASP A 219 -21.95 -21.30 0.36
CA ASP A 219 -21.52 -22.57 -0.23
C ASP A 219 -20.09 -22.42 -0.76
N LEU A 220 -19.18 -23.24 -0.25
CA LEU A 220 -17.77 -23.25 -0.66
C LEU A 220 -17.36 -24.63 -1.19
N GLY A 221 -18.35 -25.46 -1.52
CA GLY A 221 -18.13 -26.77 -2.11
C GLY A 221 -17.45 -27.78 -1.19
N LEU A 222 -16.61 -28.62 -1.79
CA LEU A 222 -15.90 -29.70 -1.11
C LEU A 222 -14.44 -29.32 -0.87
N GLY A 223 -13.93 -29.70 0.31
CA GLY A 223 -12.52 -29.63 0.63
C GLY A 223 -11.68 -30.53 -0.26
N THR A 224 -10.37 -30.32 -0.24
CA THR A 224 -9.38 -31.11 -1.01
C THR A 224 -9.36 -32.60 -0.64
N ASP A 225 -9.95 -32.97 0.50
CA ASP A 225 -10.13 -34.34 0.97
C ASP A 225 -11.49 -34.96 0.58
N GLY A 226 -12.30 -34.25 -0.20
CA GLY A 226 -13.64 -34.67 -0.62
C GLY A 226 -14.71 -34.57 0.47
N LYS A 227 -14.41 -33.97 1.63
CA LYS A 227 -15.40 -33.69 2.68
C LYS A 227 -16.01 -32.31 2.48
N VAL A 228 -17.13 -32.05 3.16
CA VAL A 228 -17.75 -30.73 3.18
C VAL A 228 -16.75 -29.71 3.70
N ALA A 229 -16.42 -28.70 2.88
CA ALA A 229 -15.52 -27.63 3.28
C ALA A 229 -16.17 -26.78 4.37
N PRO A 230 -15.38 -26.13 5.24
CA PRO A 230 -15.90 -25.04 6.05
C PRO A 230 -16.55 -23.98 5.14
N ASP A 231 -17.76 -23.58 5.49
CA ASP A 231 -18.63 -22.75 4.67
C ASP A 231 -18.41 -21.25 4.94
N GLY A 232 -19.10 -20.37 4.21
CA GLY A 232 -19.01 -18.92 4.44
C GLY A 232 -19.44 -18.50 5.84
N LEU A 233 -20.32 -19.26 6.49
CA LEU A 233 -20.65 -19.04 7.91
C LEU A 233 -19.45 -19.36 8.81
N ALA A 234 -18.66 -20.39 8.50
CA ALA A 234 -17.39 -20.64 9.18
C ALA A 234 -16.41 -19.46 9.01
N ALA A 235 -16.29 -18.89 7.81
CA ALA A 235 -15.47 -17.70 7.56
C ALA A 235 -15.92 -16.49 8.41
N ALA A 236 -17.23 -16.26 8.50
CA ALA A 236 -17.79 -15.20 9.35
C ALA A 236 -17.56 -15.46 10.85
N LYS A 237 -17.65 -16.72 11.31
CA LYS A 237 -17.33 -17.11 12.69
C LYS A 237 -15.86 -16.89 13.01
N TRP A 238 -14.96 -17.28 12.10
CA TRP A 238 -13.53 -17.05 12.26
C TRP A 238 -13.21 -15.56 12.43
N LEU A 239 -13.82 -14.70 11.60
CA LEU A 239 -13.71 -13.25 11.76
C LEU A 239 -14.10 -12.77 13.16
N VAL A 240 -15.24 -13.23 13.68
CA VAL A 240 -15.79 -12.74 14.95
C VAL A 240 -15.07 -13.32 16.18
N TYR A 241 -14.69 -14.59 16.14
CA TYR A 241 -14.23 -15.31 17.33
C TYR A 241 -12.72 -15.55 17.36
N GLU A 242 -12.05 -15.59 16.22
CA GLU A 242 -10.66 -16.06 16.11
C GLU A 242 -9.70 -15.03 15.52
N SER A 243 -10.18 -14.11 14.67
CA SER A 243 -9.30 -13.19 13.95
C SER A 243 -8.58 -12.17 14.85
N GLY A 244 -9.19 -11.79 15.97
CA GLY A 244 -8.71 -10.71 16.84
C GLY A 244 -8.79 -9.31 16.21
N LEU A 245 -9.42 -9.17 15.03
CA LEU A 245 -9.51 -7.91 14.30
C LEU A 245 -10.66 -7.04 14.78
N ASP A 246 -10.48 -5.73 14.67
CA ASP A 246 -11.53 -4.75 14.91
C ASP A 246 -12.46 -4.61 13.70
N LEU A 247 -13.68 -5.14 13.82
CA LEU A 247 -14.63 -5.21 12.71
C LEU A 247 -15.54 -3.97 12.61
N ARG A 248 -15.34 -2.93 13.43
CA ARG A 248 -16.27 -1.78 13.52
C ARG A 248 -16.56 -1.11 12.17
N ASN A 249 -15.55 -1.02 11.32
CA ASN A 249 -15.64 -0.36 10.01
C ASN A 249 -15.84 -1.35 8.84
N LEU A 250 -16.03 -2.65 9.13
CA LEU A 250 -16.24 -3.67 8.10
C LEU A 250 -17.62 -3.50 7.45
N HIS A 251 -17.64 -3.28 6.14
CA HIS A 251 -18.84 -3.39 5.33
C HIS A 251 -18.94 -4.81 4.75
N TYR A 252 -20.15 -5.32 4.54
CA TYR A 252 -20.31 -6.64 3.94
C TYR A 252 -21.64 -6.82 3.20
N LYS A 253 -21.65 -7.75 2.25
CA LYS A 253 -22.85 -8.30 1.60
C LYS A 253 -22.81 -9.81 1.71
N VAL A 254 -23.98 -10.42 1.92
CA VAL A 254 -24.12 -11.87 1.80
C VAL A 254 -24.91 -12.15 0.53
N HIS A 255 -24.22 -12.70 -0.47
CA HIS A 255 -24.76 -13.03 -1.79
C HIS A 255 -25.09 -14.52 -1.93
N SER A 256 -25.08 -15.27 -0.83
CA SER A 256 -25.50 -16.67 -0.82
C SER A 256 -26.97 -16.87 -1.21
N ALA A 257 -27.22 -17.93 -1.97
CA ALA A 257 -28.58 -18.37 -2.32
C ALA A 257 -29.30 -19.05 -1.16
N ASN A 258 -28.58 -19.52 -0.13
CA ASN A 258 -29.19 -20.13 1.06
C ASN A 258 -29.69 -19.03 2.02
N PRO A 259 -31.02 -18.82 2.15
CA PRO A 259 -31.57 -17.71 2.94
C PRO A 259 -31.30 -17.86 4.44
N VAL A 260 -31.24 -19.09 4.95
CA VAL A 260 -30.97 -19.38 6.37
C VAL A 260 -29.53 -19.03 6.71
N ALA A 261 -28.58 -19.55 5.93
CA ALA A 261 -27.17 -19.24 6.11
C ALA A 261 -26.89 -17.74 5.93
N ALA A 262 -27.54 -17.12 4.95
CA ALA A 262 -27.42 -15.68 4.74
C ALA A 262 -27.90 -14.86 5.94
N GLN A 263 -29.00 -15.26 6.57
CA GLN A 263 -29.48 -14.62 7.80
C GLN A 263 -28.55 -14.86 8.98
N GLN A 264 -27.95 -16.05 9.09
CA GLN A 264 -26.97 -16.37 10.14
C GLN A 264 -25.71 -15.51 10.03
N ILE A 265 -25.14 -15.37 8.83
CA ILE A 265 -23.96 -14.52 8.60
C ILE A 265 -24.29 -13.06 8.92
N ARG A 266 -25.41 -12.53 8.40
CA ARG A 266 -25.85 -11.15 8.69
C ARG A 266 -26.08 -10.92 10.18
N GLY A 267 -26.73 -11.87 10.85
CA GLY A 267 -26.99 -11.80 12.28
C GLY A 267 -25.70 -11.79 13.09
N LEU A 268 -24.77 -12.68 12.78
CA LEU A 268 -23.50 -12.82 13.49
C LEU A 268 -22.64 -11.54 13.36
N LEU A 269 -22.34 -11.11 12.14
CA LEU A 269 -21.51 -9.92 11.89
C LEU A 269 -22.20 -8.65 12.38
N GLY A 270 -23.49 -8.48 12.08
CA GLY A 270 -24.25 -7.30 12.49
C GLY A 270 -24.39 -7.16 14.01
N ASN A 271 -24.56 -8.27 14.74
CA ASN A 271 -24.60 -8.23 16.20
C ASN A 271 -23.24 -7.89 16.79
N TYR A 272 -22.17 -8.49 16.27
CA TYR A 272 -20.82 -8.27 16.78
C TYR A 272 -20.32 -6.84 16.53
N ILE A 273 -20.54 -6.29 15.33
CA ILE A 273 -20.18 -4.90 15.01
C ILE A 273 -20.93 -3.92 15.92
N ARG A 274 -22.24 -4.16 16.17
CA ARG A 274 -23.01 -3.35 17.12
C ARG A 274 -22.45 -3.42 18.54
N PHE A 275 -22.07 -4.63 18.98
CA PHE A 275 -21.43 -4.82 20.28
C PHE A 275 -20.10 -4.08 20.41
N LEU A 276 -19.24 -4.12 19.38
CA LEU A 276 -17.98 -3.38 19.36
C LEU A 276 -18.21 -1.86 19.43
N ASN A 277 -19.18 -1.34 18.68
CA ASN A 277 -19.50 0.08 18.66
C ASN A 277 -20.05 0.60 20.01
N GLN A 278 -20.77 -0.23 20.76
CA GLN A 278 -21.31 0.14 22.08
C GLN A 278 -20.25 0.23 23.19
N ARG A 279 -19.14 -0.52 23.06
CA ARG A 279 -18.06 -0.52 24.07
C ARG A 279 -17.21 0.76 24.10
N ASN A 280 -17.28 1.60 23.07
CA ASN A 280 -16.53 2.87 23.00
C ASN A 280 -17.28 4.09 23.52
N THR A 281 -18.53 3.92 23.94
CA THR A 281 -19.35 4.98 24.55
C THR A 281 -19.36 4.90 26.08
N SER A 282 -18.34 4.29 26.70
CA SER A 282 -18.23 4.08 28.15
C SER A 282 -16.88 4.50 28.68
#